data_AF-A0A549SHE1-F1
#
_entry.id   AF-A0A549SHE1-F1
#
_cell.length_a   1.000
_cell.length_b   1.000
_cell.length_c   1.000
_cell.angle_alpha   90.00
_cell.angle_beta   90.00
_cell.angle_gamma   90.00
#
_symmetry.space_group_name_H-M   'P 1'
#
loop_
_entity.id
_entity.type
_entity.pdbx_description
1 polymer ?
#
loop_
_entity_poly.entity_id
_entity_poly.type
_entity_poly.pdbx_seq_one_letter_code
_entity_poly.pdbx_strand_id
1 'polypeptide(L)'
;MIKDYIPELSEVRMVRRAPERPFALNGADARYVEACLRDFEAAFGLDAYPGVPFEQIPGRALIGDLIDWWRGMDPEGEAQQNAHSRLPGAIRLLDTVSALMEELSHRRAGES
;
A
#
# COMPACT_ATOMS: atom_id res chain seq x y z
N MET A 1 16.17 -1.93 -10.66
CA MET A 1 15.53 -1.16 -11.74
C MET A 1 14.06 -1.58 -11.76
N ILE A 2 13.12 -0.64 -11.66
CA ILE A 2 11.68 -0.97 -11.78
C ILE A 2 11.41 -1.36 -13.23
N LYS A 3 10.78 -2.53 -13.43
CA LYS A 3 10.33 -2.97 -14.76
C LYS A 3 9.38 -1.96 -15.38
N ASP A 4 9.47 -1.82 -16.69
CA ASP A 4 8.45 -1.10 -17.48
C ASP A 4 7.19 -1.96 -17.55
N TYR A 5 6.32 -1.75 -16.56
CA TYR A 5 5.09 -2.49 -16.37
C TYR A 5 3.89 -1.61 -16.71
N ILE A 6 2.96 -2.14 -17.53
CA ILE A 6 1.69 -1.49 -17.81
C ILE A 6 0.71 -1.86 -16.68
N PRO A 7 0.24 -0.89 -15.87
CA PRO A 7 -0.65 -1.18 -14.75
C PRO A 7 -1.97 -1.83 -15.17
N GLU A 8 -2.43 -2.81 -14.39
CA GLU A 8 -3.77 -3.36 -14.57
C GLU A 8 -4.83 -2.32 -14.20
N LEU A 9 -5.98 -2.32 -14.90
CA LEU A 9 -7.07 -1.38 -14.60
C LEU A 9 -7.56 -1.48 -13.14
N SER A 10 -7.50 -2.67 -12.55
CA SER A 10 -7.82 -2.87 -11.13
C SER A 10 -6.88 -2.09 -10.21
N GLU A 11 -5.59 -2.07 -10.50
CA GLU A 11 -4.57 -1.39 -9.69
C GLU A 11 -4.74 0.12 -9.80
N VAL A 12 -4.99 0.62 -11.01
CA VAL A 12 -5.33 2.03 -11.24
C VAL A 12 -6.56 2.44 -10.43
N ARG A 13 -7.58 1.56 -10.34
CA ARG A 13 -8.77 1.82 -9.52
C ARG A 13 -8.49 1.79 -8.02
N MET A 14 -7.67 0.85 -7.55
CA MET A 14 -7.24 0.77 -6.15
C MET A 14 -6.54 2.07 -5.71
N VAL A 15 -5.56 2.54 -6.48
CA VAL A 15 -4.84 3.80 -6.20
C VAL A 15 -5.79 4.99 -6.22
N ARG A 16 -6.70 5.07 -7.20
CA ARG A 16 -7.68 6.17 -7.30
C ARG A 16 -8.66 6.21 -6.12
N ARG A 17 -9.03 5.06 -5.57
CA ARG A 17 -9.94 4.95 -4.43
C ARG A 17 -9.25 5.31 -3.12
N ALA A 18 -7.95 5.06 -3.00
CA ALA A 18 -7.20 5.32 -1.79
C ALA A 18 -7.19 6.80 -1.40
N PRO A 19 -7.22 7.13 -0.09
CA PRO A 19 -7.29 8.51 0.37
C PRO A 19 -5.99 9.29 0.10
N GLU A 20 -6.11 10.59 -0.18
CA GLU A 20 -4.98 11.55 -0.22
C GLU A 20 -4.41 11.87 1.18
N ARG A 21 -5.06 11.35 2.22
CA ARG A 21 -4.65 11.43 3.63
C ARG A 21 -4.23 10.04 4.11
N PRO A 22 -3.58 9.91 5.29
CA PRO A 22 -3.28 8.60 5.85
C PRO A 22 -4.50 7.72 6.01
N PHE A 23 -4.31 6.41 5.87
CA PHE A 23 -5.37 5.43 6.11
C PHE A 23 -5.83 5.46 7.58
N ALA A 24 -7.14 5.36 7.79
CA ALA A 24 -7.70 5.13 9.11
C ALA A 24 -7.68 3.63 9.46
N LEU A 25 -6.49 3.07 9.65
CA LEU A 25 -6.30 1.66 10.00
C LEU A 25 -6.53 1.43 11.49
N ASN A 26 -7.03 0.24 11.85
CA ASN A 26 -6.97 -0.21 13.24
C ASN A 26 -5.51 -0.59 13.61
N GLY A 27 -5.22 -0.74 14.90
CA GLY A 27 -3.86 -0.98 15.36
C GLY A 27 -3.24 -2.32 14.94
N ALA A 28 -4.02 -3.32 14.54
CA ALA A 28 -3.48 -4.58 14.00
C ALA A 28 -3.10 -4.41 12.53
N ASP A 29 -4.00 -3.82 11.74
CA ASP A 29 -3.79 -3.56 10.32
C ASP A 29 -2.64 -2.57 10.10
N ALA A 30 -2.55 -1.51 10.90
CA ALA A 30 -1.45 -0.54 10.84
C ALA A 30 -0.10 -1.22 11.04
N ARG A 31 0.04 -2.02 12.11
CA ARG A 31 1.28 -2.77 12.40
C ARG A 31 1.63 -3.75 11.28
N TYR A 32 0.63 -4.42 10.70
CA TYR A 32 0.87 -5.35 9.61
C TYR A 32 1.39 -4.64 8.35
N VAL A 33 0.74 -3.56 7.94
CA VAL A 33 1.14 -2.80 6.75
C VAL A 33 2.48 -2.11 6.96
N GLU A 34 2.71 -1.52 8.15
CA GLU A 34 4.01 -0.92 8.49
C GLU A 34 5.12 -1.97 8.48
N ALA A 35 4.92 -3.15 9.07
CA ALA A 35 5.90 -4.23 9.03
C ALA A 35 6.20 -4.66 7.59
N CYS A 36 5.19 -4.76 6.72
CA CYS A 36 5.41 -5.07 5.30
C CYS A 36 6.23 -3.99 4.60
N LEU A 37 5.94 -2.71 4.84
CA LEU A 37 6.70 -1.58 4.30
C LEU A 37 8.16 -1.63 4.76
N ARG A 38 8.40 -1.70 6.08
CA ARG A 38 9.75 -1.65 6.65
C ARG A 38 10.59 -2.87 6.29
N ASP A 39 9.99 -4.06 6.25
CA ASP A 39 10.70 -5.26 5.82
C ASP A 39 11.07 -5.22 4.34
N PHE A 40 10.22 -4.62 3.50
CA PHE A 40 10.51 -4.42 2.09
C PHE A 40 11.65 -3.40 1.90
N GLU A 41 11.57 -2.25 2.58
CA GLU A 41 12.63 -1.25 2.60
C GLU A 41 13.98 -1.86 3.01
N ALA A 42 14.00 -2.63 4.10
CA ALA A 42 15.20 -3.29 4.58
C ALA A 42 15.75 -4.34 3.60
N ALA A 43 14.89 -5.17 3.01
CA ALA A 43 15.32 -6.25 2.11
C ALA A 43 15.83 -5.73 0.75
N PHE A 44 15.30 -4.60 0.28
CA PHE A 44 15.66 -4.00 -1.00
C PHE A 44 16.61 -2.78 -0.88
N GLY A 45 16.98 -2.39 0.34
CA GLY A 45 17.86 -1.24 0.59
C GLY A 45 17.23 0.09 0.18
N LEU A 46 15.93 0.24 0.40
CA LEU A 46 15.16 1.44 0.07
C LEU A 46 14.91 2.29 1.33
N ASP A 47 14.78 3.59 1.12
CA ASP A 47 14.27 4.54 2.11
C ASP A 47 13.21 5.38 1.40
N ALA A 48 12.00 4.84 1.29
CA ALA A 48 10.94 5.44 0.48
C ALA A 48 10.34 6.67 1.16
N TYR A 49 10.36 6.68 2.49
CA TYR A 49 9.73 7.69 3.33
C TYR A 49 10.70 8.24 4.40
N PRO A 50 11.79 8.90 3.99
CA PRO A 50 12.84 9.37 4.90
C PRO A 50 12.28 10.35 5.93
N GLY A 51 12.36 9.97 7.21
CA GLY A 51 11.92 10.80 8.33
C GLY A 51 10.39 11.00 8.44
N VAL A 52 9.60 10.29 7.63
CA VAL A 52 8.13 10.36 7.68
C VAL A 52 7.59 9.18 8.50
N PRO A 53 6.90 9.44 9.62
CA PRO A 53 6.23 8.39 10.40
C PRO A 53 5.14 7.71 9.56
N PHE A 54 4.92 6.41 9.78
CA PHE A 54 3.96 5.62 9.01
C PHE A 54 2.55 6.23 9.02
N GLU A 55 2.14 6.79 10.16
CA GLU A 55 0.82 7.40 10.37
C GLU A 55 0.61 8.72 9.60
N GLN A 56 1.67 9.25 8.98
CA GLN A 56 1.65 10.48 8.19
C GLN A 56 1.75 10.21 6.68
N ILE A 57 1.99 8.96 6.27
CA ILE A 57 2.09 8.60 4.86
C ILE A 57 0.69 8.66 4.21
N PRO A 58 0.51 9.42 3.10
CA PRO A 58 -0.74 9.42 2.36
C PRO A 58 -1.10 8.02 1.85
N GLY A 59 -2.35 7.59 2.03
CA GLY A 59 -2.77 6.24 1.66
C GLY A 59 -2.60 5.95 0.16
N ARG A 60 -2.84 6.96 -0.67
CA ARG A 60 -2.64 6.89 -2.13
C ARG A 60 -1.20 6.67 -2.54
N ALA A 61 -0.26 7.38 -1.89
CA ALA A 61 1.16 7.19 -2.13
C ALA A 61 1.57 5.78 -1.68
N LEU A 62 1.17 5.38 -0.47
CA LEU A 62 1.51 4.08 0.10
C LEU A 62 1.06 2.91 -0.80
N ILE A 63 -0.22 2.85 -1.18
CA ILE A 63 -0.70 1.73 -2.00
C ILE A 63 -0.10 1.76 -3.42
N GLY A 64 0.16 2.95 -3.97
CA GLY A 64 0.83 3.12 -5.26
C GLY A 64 2.23 2.53 -5.24
N ASP A 65 3.04 2.94 -4.27
CA ASP A 65 4.41 2.44 -4.11
C ASP A 65 4.45 0.93 -3.90
N LEU A 66 3.56 0.38 -3.05
CA LEU A 66 3.50 -1.07 -2.83
C LEU A 66 3.15 -1.84 -4.13
N ILE A 67 2.25 -1.31 -4.97
CA ILE A 67 1.90 -1.91 -6.27
C ILE A 67 3.09 -1.83 -7.22
N ASP A 68 3.71 -0.65 -7.33
CA ASP A 68 4.86 -0.42 -8.21
C ASP A 68 6.04 -1.32 -7.83
N TRP A 69 6.28 -1.52 -6.54
CA TRP A 69 7.30 -2.45 -6.05
C TRP A 69 6.94 -3.90 -6.33
N TRP A 70 5.70 -4.29 -6.07
CA TRP A 70 5.23 -5.66 -6.31
C TRP A 70 5.36 -6.05 -7.78
N ARG A 71 5.05 -5.14 -8.70
CA ARG A 71 5.09 -5.39 -10.15
C ARG A 71 6.46 -5.13 -10.77
N GLY A 72 7.17 -4.16 -10.22
CA GLY A 72 8.37 -3.58 -10.79
C GLY A 72 9.66 -4.24 -10.34
N MET A 73 9.69 -4.83 -9.15
CA MET A 73 10.94 -5.32 -8.54
C MET A 73 10.99 -6.85 -8.56
N ASP A 74 12.13 -7.38 -9.01
CA ASP A 74 12.44 -8.80 -8.92
C ASP A 74 13.26 -9.09 -7.67
N PRO A 75 12.85 -10.07 -6.84
CA PRO A 75 13.65 -10.51 -5.71
C PRO A 75 14.85 -11.35 -6.17
N GLU A 76 16.04 -11.06 -5.65
CA GLU A 76 17.30 -11.75 -5.98
C GLU A 76 17.74 -12.73 -4.88
N GLY A 77 17.00 -12.84 -3.78
CA GLY A 77 17.32 -13.72 -2.66
C GLY A 77 16.15 -13.96 -1.71
N GLU A 78 16.34 -14.88 -0.76
CA GLU A 78 15.28 -15.32 0.16
C GLU A 78 14.65 -14.18 0.96
N ALA A 79 15.46 -13.25 1.48
CA ALA A 79 14.95 -12.09 2.21
C ALA A 79 14.03 -11.21 1.36
N GLN A 80 14.45 -10.92 0.12
CA GLN A 80 13.65 -10.15 -0.85
C GLN A 80 12.40 -10.90 -1.28
N GLN A 81 12.49 -12.22 -1.50
CA GLN A 81 11.35 -13.07 -1.82
C GLN A 81 10.30 -13.08 -0.70
N ASN A 82 10.74 -13.15 0.54
CA ASN A 82 9.87 -13.13 1.73
C ASN A 82 9.21 -11.76 1.92
N ALA A 83 9.91 -10.65 1.69
CA ALA A 83 9.31 -9.32 1.73
C ALA A 83 8.33 -9.09 0.56
N HIS A 84 8.75 -9.41 -0.66
CA HIS A 84 7.96 -9.23 -1.89
C HIS A 84 6.66 -10.02 -1.87
N SER A 85 6.69 -11.28 -1.41
CA SER A 85 5.49 -12.15 -1.34
C SER A 85 4.42 -11.68 -0.35
N ARG A 86 4.75 -10.73 0.55
CA ARG A 86 3.79 -10.13 1.49
C ARG A 86 3.09 -8.90 0.95
N LEU A 87 3.66 -8.23 -0.07
CA LEU A 87 3.08 -7.04 -0.68
C LEU A 87 1.63 -7.23 -1.15
N PRO A 88 1.25 -8.35 -1.82
CA PRO A 88 -0.14 -8.57 -2.23
C PRO A 88 -1.13 -8.57 -1.05
N GLY A 89 -0.70 -9.07 0.12
CA GLY A 89 -1.51 -9.07 1.34
C GLY A 89 -1.77 -7.66 1.85
N ALA A 90 -0.72 -6.83 1.93
CA ALA A 90 -0.83 -5.43 2.32
C ALA A 90 -1.68 -4.62 1.33
N ILE A 91 -1.45 -4.76 0.03
CA ILE A 91 -2.23 -4.08 -1.02
C ILE A 91 -3.72 -4.43 -0.90
N ARG A 92 -4.05 -5.72 -0.75
CA ARG A 92 -5.45 -6.16 -0.63
C ARG A 92 -6.13 -5.65 0.63
N LEU A 93 -5.39 -5.56 1.74
CA LEU A 93 -5.89 -4.95 2.97
C LEU A 93 -6.22 -3.47 2.73
N LEU A 94 -5.27 -2.70 2.17
CA LEU A 94 -5.45 -1.28 1.89
C LEU A 94 -6.61 -1.01 0.92
N ASP A 95 -6.79 -1.82 -0.12
CA ASP A 95 -7.95 -1.70 -1.03
C ASP A 95 -9.27 -2.01 -0.31
N THR A 96 -9.29 -3.03 0.55
CA THR A 96 -10.48 -3.37 1.34
C THR A 96 -10.89 -2.21 2.26
N VAL A 97 -9.92 -1.58 2.93
CA VAL A 97 -10.15 -0.40 3.76
C VAL A 97 -10.61 0.79 2.91
N SER A 98 -10.01 0.99 1.74
CA SER A 98 -10.42 2.05 0.80
C SER A 98 -11.88 1.90 0.37
N ALA A 99 -12.30 0.67 0.03
CA ALA A 99 -13.68 0.35 -0.33
C ALA A 99 -14.66 0.62 0.82
N LEU A 100 -14.31 0.22 2.04
CA LEU A 100 -15.13 0.48 3.22
C LEU A 100 -15.26 2.00 3.50
N MET A 101 -14.18 2.76 3.37
CA MET A 101 -14.20 4.21 3.56
C MET A 101 -15.09 4.92 2.54
N GLU A 102 -15.01 4.52 1.27
CA GLU A 102 -15.87 5.02 0.18
C GLU A 102 -17.34 4.72 0.47
N GLU A 103 -17.66 3.47 0.86
CA GLU A 103 -19.03 3.06 1.22
C GLU A 103 -19.58 3.89 2.38
N LEU A 104 -18.81 4.06 3.46
CA LEU A 104 -19.22 4.85 4.62
C LEU A 104 -19.43 6.33 4.27
N SER A 105 -18.62 6.88 3.35
CA SER A 105 -18.79 8.25 2.86
C SER A 105 -20.09 8.42 2.08
N HIS A 106 -20.44 7.46 1.22
CA HIS A 106 -21.70 7.49 0.47
C HIS A 106 -22.93 7.39 1.37
N ARG A 107 -22.90 6.51 2.38
CA ARG A 107 -23.99 6.39 3.37
C ARG A 107 -24.23 7.71 4.10
N ARG A 108 -23.16 8.37 4.58
CA ARG A 108 -23.25 9.68 5.25
C ARG A 108 -23.81 10.78 4.35
N ALA A 109 -23.43 10.79 3.07
CA ALA A 109 -23.90 11.79 2.12
C ALA A 109 -25.38 11.58 1.69
N GLY A 110 -25.88 10.35 1.70
CA GLY A 110 -27.28 10.05 1.39
C GLY A 110 -28.25 10.28 2.56
N GLU A 111 -27.73 10.48 3.76
CA GLU A 111 -28.50 10.81 4.97
C GLU A 111 -28.64 12.33 5.21
N SER A 112 -28.02 13.16 4.36
CA SER A 112 -28.07 14.64 4.41
C SER A 112 -29.04 15.21 3.37
#